data_AF-A0A1I7FLT9-F1
#
_entry.id   AF-A0A1I7FLT9-F1
#
_cell.length_a   1.000
_cell.length_b   1.000
_cell.length_c   1.000
_cell.angle_alpha   90.00
_cell.angle_beta   90.00
_cell.angle_gamma   90.00
#
_symmetry.space_group_name_H-M   'P 1'
#
loop_
_entity.id
_entity.type
_entity.pdbx_description
1 polymer ?
#
loop_
_entity_poly.entity_id
_entity_poly.type
_entity_poly.pdbx_seq_one_letter_code
_entity_poly.pdbx_strand_id
1 'polypeptide(L)'
;MSATPLQVLTRPFAVEPVTSIMLPDGVFDNAIHNLRISAHITNMSASALTNVTVWLESVGDPGIAPVARTFHFATIPAGAAMLVSWDANFQHASPGKPLVSILARADGYESRRSIQRIFVSETRFDAPSNTYTCTVPEGTLTVSGLRGHLPGKRWGQPGPDKECRCPPGGGPIVPTGLTMAWAPNPAFVGLHGELPFADPWWKILAIIVAIIAALVAIIAAALGAGAANFSVGGGFDENEPSVTCCSLEGAAAGEPEFTVAGVASAIASGAIAVACSDAADPFWRGQEATPPPPGVLTVAERVVAEWVMLDPPNAGEPYATDVKWTYQRTTTGGGTLGYSVSEIQTNVHTAGPVEVEAPQVVQAFSPLRVRAKFHRDDDTLFHGTDLYSFAIFQAPQGLNFVVPLTDDGLGFDPGANDGVYAGSLPLERAYRILLKFKQTIYGMWRVFLFAQDVNLTAPGTPPEIAAQTIGGFFVASAVEITFDDSLPCPLKAQAAIMVV
;
A
#
# COMPACT_ATOMS: atom_id res chain seq x y z
N MET A 1 -38.88 3.07 -7.86
CA MET A 1 -38.00 2.32 -8.78
C MET A 1 -37.08 1.44 -7.93
N SER A 2 -36.47 0.38 -8.47
CA SER A 2 -35.48 -0.39 -7.70
C SER A 2 -34.20 0.43 -7.50
N ALA A 3 -33.48 0.18 -6.40
CA ALA A 3 -32.17 0.77 -6.18
C ALA A 3 -31.17 0.28 -7.24
N THR A 4 -30.22 1.14 -7.61
CA THR A 4 -29.15 0.80 -8.57
C THR A 4 -28.39 -0.43 -8.08
N PRO A 5 -28.22 -1.50 -8.87
CA PRO A 5 -27.58 -2.73 -8.44
C PRO A 5 -26.04 -2.63 -8.46
N LEU A 6 -25.49 -1.54 -7.90
CA LEU A 6 -24.05 -1.34 -7.69
C LEU A 6 -23.74 -1.36 -6.21
N GLN A 7 -22.70 -2.09 -5.82
CA GLN A 7 -22.31 -2.23 -4.42
C GLN A 7 -20.80 -2.22 -4.26
N VAL A 8 -20.34 -1.56 -3.20
CA VAL A 8 -18.97 -1.75 -2.69
C VAL A 8 -18.96 -3.03 -1.87
N LEU A 9 -18.25 -4.05 -2.32
CA LEU A 9 -18.21 -5.37 -1.66
C LEU A 9 -17.02 -5.53 -0.72
N THR A 10 -15.93 -4.83 -1.01
CA THR A 10 -14.69 -4.86 -0.24
C THR A 10 -14.52 -3.58 0.57
N ARG A 11 -13.64 -3.61 1.58
CA ARG A 11 -13.28 -2.40 2.32
C ARG A 11 -12.60 -1.39 1.38
N PRO A 12 -12.95 -0.09 1.44
CA PRO A 12 -12.14 0.94 0.81
C PRO A 12 -10.74 0.97 1.42
N PHE A 13 -9.74 1.26 0.59
CA PHE A 13 -8.33 1.20 0.98
C PHE A 13 -7.62 2.53 0.69
N ALA A 14 -6.59 2.80 1.47
CA ALA A 14 -5.76 3.98 1.33
C ALA A 14 -4.72 3.79 0.22
N VAL A 15 -4.60 4.77 -0.68
CA VAL A 15 -3.50 4.86 -1.65
C VAL A 15 -2.75 6.16 -1.42
N GLU A 16 -1.43 6.10 -1.31
CA GLU A 16 -0.59 7.29 -1.25
C GLU A 16 -0.39 7.86 -2.67
N PRO A 17 -0.82 9.11 -2.94
CA PRO A 17 -0.93 9.62 -4.31
C PRO A 17 0.40 9.89 -5.03
N VAL A 18 1.50 10.15 -4.31
CA VAL A 18 2.82 10.41 -4.91
C VAL A 18 3.44 9.11 -5.43
N THR A 19 3.41 8.07 -4.60
CA THR A 19 4.03 6.77 -4.87
C THR A 19 3.06 5.76 -5.48
N SER A 20 1.76 6.05 -5.48
CA SER A 20 0.70 5.14 -5.94
C SER A 20 0.71 3.78 -5.23
N ILE A 21 1.09 3.77 -3.96
CA ILE A 21 1.14 2.54 -3.15
C ILE A 21 -0.11 2.47 -2.29
N MET A 22 -0.75 1.30 -2.31
CA MET A 22 -1.78 0.96 -1.34
C MET A 22 -1.15 0.68 0.03
N LEU A 23 -1.64 1.33 1.08
CA LEU A 23 -1.17 1.04 2.44
C LEU A 23 -1.64 -0.35 2.89
N PRO A 24 -0.83 -1.07 3.69
CA PRO A 24 -1.19 -2.39 4.20
C PRO A 24 -2.56 -2.42 4.85
N ASP A 25 -3.31 -3.45 4.53
CA ASP A 25 -4.68 -3.71 4.98
C ASP A 25 -5.70 -2.59 4.69
N GLY A 26 -5.33 -1.65 3.80
CA GLY A 26 -6.13 -0.49 3.45
C GLY A 26 -6.29 0.53 4.58
N VAL A 27 -5.46 0.47 5.63
CA VAL A 27 -5.47 1.42 6.74
C VAL A 27 -5.01 2.80 6.27
N PHE A 28 -5.74 3.83 6.66
CA PHE A 28 -5.39 5.23 6.43
C PHE A 28 -4.60 5.74 7.63
N ASP A 29 -3.48 6.44 7.41
CA ASP A 29 -2.72 7.03 8.49
C ASP A 29 -2.61 8.55 8.33
N ASN A 30 -2.95 9.28 9.39
CA ASN A 30 -2.99 10.74 9.35
C ASN A 30 -1.61 11.42 9.29
N ALA A 31 -0.50 10.68 9.47
CA ALA A 31 0.85 11.18 9.23
C ALA A 31 1.08 11.52 7.75
N ILE A 32 0.35 10.87 6.85
CA ILE A 32 0.30 11.20 5.43
C ILE A 32 -0.96 12.06 5.21
N HIS A 33 -0.78 13.38 5.17
CA HIS A 33 -1.92 14.31 5.12
C HIS A 33 -2.83 14.07 3.92
N ASN A 34 -2.29 13.73 2.75
CA ASN A 34 -3.08 13.53 1.55
C ASN A 34 -3.07 12.06 1.15
N LEU A 35 -4.20 11.39 1.33
CA LEU A 35 -4.40 10.01 0.92
C LEU A 35 -5.60 9.92 0.00
N ARG A 36 -5.63 8.86 -0.80
CA ARG A 36 -6.74 8.58 -1.70
C ARG A 36 -7.59 7.44 -1.14
N ILE A 37 -8.87 7.72 -0.92
CA ILE A 37 -9.89 6.73 -0.61
C ILE A 37 -10.22 6.00 -1.90
N SER A 38 -9.79 4.76 -2.04
CA SER A 38 -10.06 3.93 -3.22
C SER A 38 -11.03 2.80 -2.89
N ALA A 39 -11.93 2.48 -3.81
CA ALA A 39 -12.90 1.41 -3.62
C ALA A 39 -13.24 0.73 -4.95
N HIS A 40 -13.47 -0.58 -4.88
CA HIS A 40 -14.06 -1.35 -5.97
C HIS A 40 -15.59 -1.31 -5.88
N ILE A 41 -16.26 -0.98 -6.98
CA ILE A 41 -17.71 -0.95 -7.09
C ILE A 41 -18.16 -1.96 -8.13
N THR A 42 -18.91 -2.96 -7.69
CA THR A 42 -19.32 -4.10 -8.53
C THR A 42 -20.75 -3.94 -9.03
N ASN A 43 -20.96 -4.16 -10.33
CA ASN A 43 -22.28 -4.33 -10.91
C ASN A 43 -22.83 -5.71 -10.57
N MET A 44 -23.77 -5.75 -9.63
CA MET A 44 -24.39 -6.97 -9.11
C MET A 44 -25.50 -7.53 -10.00
N SER A 45 -25.82 -6.87 -11.12
CA SER A 45 -26.89 -7.32 -12.02
C SER A 45 -26.37 -8.24 -13.13
N ALA A 46 -27.28 -9.04 -13.69
CA ALA A 46 -27.00 -9.90 -14.84
C ALA A 46 -26.96 -9.14 -16.18
N SER A 47 -27.06 -7.81 -16.15
CA SER A 47 -27.10 -6.95 -17.34
C SER A 47 -26.14 -5.77 -17.21
N ALA A 48 -25.74 -5.20 -18.35
CA ALA A 48 -24.99 -3.96 -18.31
C ALA A 48 -25.85 -2.80 -17.76
N LEU A 49 -25.24 -1.93 -16.96
CA LEU A 49 -25.86 -0.69 -16.48
C LEU A 49 -25.42 0.48 -17.36
N THR A 50 -26.32 1.42 -17.66
CA THR A 50 -26.02 2.58 -18.51
C THR A 50 -26.07 3.89 -17.72
N ASN A 51 -25.29 4.87 -18.19
CA ASN A 51 -25.21 6.23 -17.63
C ASN A 51 -25.01 6.23 -16.11
N VAL A 52 -24.04 5.44 -15.66
CA VAL A 52 -23.76 5.27 -14.25
C VAL A 52 -23.00 6.48 -13.73
N THR A 53 -23.45 7.00 -12.60
CA THR A 53 -22.79 8.07 -11.85
C THR A 53 -22.46 7.59 -10.45
N VAL A 54 -21.22 7.78 -10.02
CA VAL A 54 -20.72 7.40 -8.69
C VAL A 54 -20.07 8.61 -8.02
N TRP A 55 -20.38 8.83 -6.73
CA TRP A 55 -19.76 9.90 -5.94
C TRP A 55 -19.66 9.52 -4.46
N LEU A 56 -18.72 10.16 -3.77
CA LEU A 56 -18.61 10.12 -2.32
C LEU A 56 -19.56 11.17 -1.74
N GLU A 57 -20.49 10.75 -0.87
CA GLU A 57 -21.45 11.64 -0.20
C GLU A 57 -20.84 12.33 1.01
N SER A 58 -20.20 11.53 1.86
CA SER A 58 -19.74 11.96 3.17
C SER A 58 -18.77 10.95 3.78
N VAL A 59 -17.99 11.46 4.73
CA VAL A 59 -17.14 10.71 5.63
C VAL A 59 -17.57 11.07 7.06
N GLY A 60 -17.65 10.07 7.95
CA GLY A 60 -18.18 10.23 9.30
C GLY A 60 -17.25 10.96 10.26
N ASP A 61 -15.97 11.12 9.90
CA ASP A 61 -15.00 11.94 10.64
C ASP A 61 -14.89 13.33 9.99
N PRO A 62 -15.23 14.42 10.70
CA PRO A 62 -15.10 15.79 10.17
C PRO A 62 -13.64 16.22 9.92
N GLY A 63 -12.67 15.52 10.50
CA GLY A 63 -11.24 15.73 10.25
C GLY A 63 -10.76 15.21 8.90
N ILE A 64 -11.60 14.44 8.19
CA ILE A 64 -11.33 13.94 6.83
C ILE A 64 -12.05 14.84 5.82
N ALA A 65 -11.28 15.53 4.99
CA ALA A 65 -11.79 16.44 3.97
C ALA A 65 -11.58 15.86 2.56
N PRO A 66 -12.55 15.12 2.01
CA PRO A 66 -12.46 14.60 0.64
C PRO A 66 -12.64 15.70 -0.41
N VAL A 67 -11.89 15.59 -1.49
CA VAL A 67 -12.08 16.39 -2.69
C VAL A 67 -13.28 15.83 -3.44
N ALA A 68 -14.33 16.65 -3.59
CA ALA A 68 -15.53 16.27 -4.29
C ALA A 68 -15.20 15.87 -5.74
N ARG A 69 -15.51 14.62 -6.09
CA ARG A 69 -15.33 14.08 -7.43
C ARG A 69 -16.46 13.12 -7.75
N THR A 70 -17.00 13.27 -8.95
CA THR A 70 -18.02 12.39 -9.50
C THR A 70 -17.45 11.64 -10.68
N PHE A 71 -17.68 10.34 -10.71
CA PHE A 71 -17.29 9.44 -11.79
C PHE A 71 -18.50 9.14 -12.65
N HIS A 72 -18.30 9.18 -13.97
CA HIS A 72 -19.34 8.91 -14.94
C HIS A 72 -18.89 7.79 -15.87
N PHE A 73 -19.76 6.79 -16.03
CA PHE A 73 -19.53 5.64 -16.90
C PHE A 73 -20.71 5.52 -17.86
N ALA A 74 -20.42 5.55 -19.16
CA ALA A 74 -21.46 5.41 -20.17
C ALA A 74 -22.16 4.04 -20.05
N THR A 75 -21.39 2.99 -19.77
CA THR A 75 -21.89 1.65 -19.52
C THR A 75 -20.94 0.92 -18.57
N ILE A 76 -21.48 0.07 -17.69
CA ILE A 76 -20.74 -0.87 -16.85
C ILE A 76 -21.24 -2.28 -17.17
N PRO A 77 -20.38 -3.20 -17.66
CA PRO A 77 -20.76 -4.58 -17.95
C PRO A 77 -21.35 -5.31 -16.74
N ALA A 78 -22.11 -6.38 -16.98
CA ALA A 78 -22.60 -7.26 -15.92
C ALA A 78 -21.41 -7.86 -15.15
N GLY A 79 -21.46 -7.86 -13.82
CA GLY A 79 -20.40 -8.41 -12.97
C GLY A 79 -19.14 -7.55 -12.85
N ALA A 80 -18.94 -6.52 -13.68
CA ALA A 80 -17.74 -5.69 -13.66
C ALA A 80 -17.52 -4.97 -12.32
N ALA A 81 -16.26 -4.89 -11.90
CA ALA A 81 -15.84 -4.18 -10.70
C ALA A 81 -14.94 -2.99 -11.04
N MET A 82 -15.44 -1.79 -10.74
CA MET A 82 -14.79 -0.54 -11.10
C MET A 82 -13.94 0.00 -9.97
N LEU A 83 -12.68 0.37 -10.23
CA LEU A 83 -11.87 1.12 -9.28
C LEU A 83 -12.19 2.61 -9.35
N VAL A 84 -12.66 3.18 -8.25
CA VAL A 84 -12.89 4.63 -8.08
C VAL A 84 -12.11 5.17 -6.90
N SER A 85 -11.71 6.44 -6.99
CA SER A 85 -10.73 7.02 -6.06
C SER A 85 -10.94 8.50 -5.79
N TRP A 86 -11.10 8.87 -4.52
CA TRP A 86 -11.21 10.26 -4.08
C TRP A 86 -9.98 10.67 -3.29
N ASP A 87 -9.29 11.72 -3.72
CA ASP A 87 -8.24 12.32 -2.91
C ASP A 87 -8.89 12.99 -1.70
N ALA A 88 -8.28 12.88 -0.53
CA ALA A 88 -8.79 13.44 0.72
C ALA A 88 -7.65 13.88 1.64
N ASN A 89 -7.89 14.92 2.42
CA ASN A 89 -6.99 15.39 3.46
C ASN A 89 -7.35 14.72 4.81
N PHE A 90 -6.39 14.03 5.42
CA PHE A 90 -6.47 13.32 6.69
C PHE A 90 -5.71 14.02 7.83
N GLN A 91 -5.11 15.19 7.61
CA GLN A 91 -4.27 15.90 8.60
C GLN A 91 -4.93 16.07 9.98
N HIS A 92 -6.26 16.21 10.02
CA HIS A 92 -7.03 16.39 11.25
C HIS A 92 -7.91 15.18 11.58
N ALA A 93 -7.74 14.06 10.87
CA ALA A 93 -8.48 12.83 11.11
C ALA A 93 -8.10 12.23 12.46
N SER A 94 -9.12 11.75 13.17
CA SER A 94 -8.94 11.11 14.47
C SER A 94 -8.75 9.60 14.31
N PRO A 95 -7.90 8.95 15.12
CA PRO A 95 -7.82 7.49 15.17
C PRO A 95 -9.19 6.87 15.38
N GLY A 96 -9.60 5.95 14.51
CA GLY A 96 -10.99 5.55 14.51
C GLY A 96 -11.40 4.57 13.41
N LYS A 97 -12.70 4.27 13.45
CA LYS A 97 -13.41 3.40 12.49
C LYS A 97 -14.49 4.19 11.75
N PRO A 98 -14.20 5.35 11.11
CA PRO A 98 -15.24 6.17 10.52
C PRO A 98 -15.94 5.46 9.37
N LEU A 99 -17.18 5.87 9.12
CA LEU A 99 -17.98 5.38 8.00
C LEU A 99 -17.81 6.29 6.79
N VAL A 100 -17.71 5.71 5.61
CA VAL A 100 -17.75 6.42 4.32
C VAL A 100 -19.02 6.04 3.58
N SER A 101 -19.70 7.04 3.02
CA SER A 101 -20.94 6.86 2.25
C SER A 101 -20.67 7.12 0.77
N ILE A 102 -20.81 6.09 -0.04
CA ILE A 102 -20.64 6.15 -1.51
C ILE A 102 -22.02 5.92 -2.15
N LEU A 103 -22.43 6.81 -3.05
CA LEU A 103 -23.64 6.60 -3.86
C LEU A 103 -23.31 6.24 -5.29
N ALA A 104 -24.16 5.41 -5.85
CA ALA A 104 -24.21 5.12 -7.26
C ALA A 104 -25.64 5.28 -7.79
N ARG A 105 -25.76 5.76 -9.02
CA ARG A 105 -27.03 5.87 -9.76
C ARG A 105 -26.83 5.41 -11.19
N ALA A 106 -27.78 4.63 -11.72
CA ALA A 106 -27.84 4.26 -13.13
C ALA A 106 -29.20 4.63 -13.75
N ASP A 107 -29.30 4.64 -15.08
CA ASP A 107 -30.58 4.90 -15.77
C ASP A 107 -31.64 3.85 -15.41
N GLY A 108 -32.87 4.32 -15.15
CA GLY A 108 -33.98 3.45 -14.77
C GLY A 108 -33.98 2.99 -13.30
N TYR A 109 -32.99 3.40 -12.51
CA TYR A 109 -32.86 3.04 -11.10
C TYR A 109 -32.82 4.27 -10.18
N GLU A 110 -33.21 4.06 -8.92
CA GLU A 110 -32.95 5.02 -7.83
C GLU A 110 -31.50 4.91 -7.35
N SER A 111 -30.99 5.97 -6.71
CA SER A 111 -29.63 5.93 -6.18
C SER A 111 -29.50 4.91 -5.05
N ARG A 112 -28.41 4.15 -5.05
CA ARG A 112 -28.06 3.22 -3.98
C ARG A 112 -26.90 3.78 -3.18
N ARG A 113 -27.03 3.75 -1.85
CA ARG A 113 -25.95 4.07 -0.91
C ARG A 113 -25.25 2.80 -0.47
N SER A 114 -23.92 2.81 -0.51
CA SER A 114 -23.03 1.83 0.12
C SER A 114 -22.31 2.52 1.28
N ILE A 115 -22.55 2.05 2.51
CA ILE A 115 -21.87 2.55 3.70
C ILE A 115 -20.78 1.55 4.05
N GLN A 116 -19.53 2.01 4.04
CA GLN A 116 -18.36 1.20 4.37
C GLN A 116 -17.62 1.77 5.57
N ARG A 117 -16.93 0.91 6.31
CA ARG A 117 -16.02 1.34 7.37
C ARG A 117 -14.62 1.45 6.80
N ILE A 118 -13.90 2.50 7.15
CA ILE A 118 -12.45 2.62 6.94
C ILE A 118 -11.76 2.65 8.29
N PHE A 119 -10.46 2.38 8.30
CA PHE A 119 -9.62 2.42 9.50
C PHE A 119 -8.65 3.57 9.41
N VAL A 120 -8.60 4.37 10.47
CA VAL A 120 -7.71 5.54 10.55
C VAL A 120 -6.80 5.36 11.75
N SER A 121 -5.50 5.30 11.52
CA SER A 121 -4.46 5.34 12.55
C SER A 121 -3.80 6.72 12.60
N GLU A 122 -3.12 6.97 13.71
CA GLU A 122 -2.29 8.16 13.88
C GLU A 122 -0.84 7.77 14.17
N THR A 123 0.06 8.04 13.22
CA THR A 123 1.49 7.86 13.44
C THR A 123 2.18 9.18 13.81
N ARG A 124 3.01 9.16 14.85
CA ARG A 124 3.86 10.28 15.27
C ARG A 124 5.29 9.80 15.46
N PHE A 125 6.27 10.69 15.26
CA PHE A 125 7.68 10.42 15.49
C PHE A 125 8.19 11.34 16.61
N ASP A 126 8.82 10.74 17.61
CA ASP A 126 9.51 11.45 18.69
C ASP A 126 11.02 11.40 18.43
N ALA A 127 11.57 12.53 17.99
CA ALA A 127 12.99 12.64 17.67
C ALA A 127 13.93 12.43 18.87
N PRO A 128 13.64 12.94 20.08
CA PRO A 128 14.49 12.73 21.26
C PRO A 128 14.68 11.25 21.63
N SER A 129 13.61 10.45 21.59
CA SER A 129 13.70 9.01 21.87
C SER A 129 13.95 8.15 20.63
N ASN A 130 13.90 8.75 19.43
CA ASN A 130 13.95 8.06 18.14
C ASN A 130 12.92 6.91 18.08
N THR A 131 11.68 7.22 18.44
CA THR A 131 10.57 6.27 18.46
C THR A 131 9.40 6.75 17.63
N TYR A 132 8.68 5.79 17.06
CA TYR A 132 7.40 6.04 16.40
C TYR A 132 6.28 5.55 17.29
N THR A 133 5.17 6.28 17.34
CA THR A 133 3.93 5.85 18.00
C THR A 133 2.84 5.78 16.96
N CYS A 134 2.09 4.67 16.93
CA CYS A 134 0.91 4.47 16.09
C CYS A 134 -0.29 4.25 17.02
N THR A 135 -1.21 5.20 17.04
CA THR A 135 -2.40 5.18 17.89
C THR A 135 -3.62 4.72 17.10
N VAL A 136 -4.38 3.79 17.69
CA VAL A 136 -5.65 3.27 17.22
C VAL A 136 -6.66 3.25 18.39
N PRO A 137 -7.97 3.03 18.17
CA PRO A 137 -8.94 3.02 19.26
C PRO A 137 -8.63 2.01 20.37
N GLU A 138 -8.07 0.86 20.02
CA GLU A 138 -7.76 -0.23 20.95
C GLU A 138 -6.47 -0.01 21.76
N GLY A 139 -5.65 0.98 21.42
CA GLY A 139 -4.39 1.27 22.11
C GLY A 139 -3.34 1.95 21.26
N THR A 140 -2.12 2.00 21.78
CA THR A 140 -0.98 2.62 21.11
C THR A 140 0.16 1.61 20.95
N LEU A 141 0.66 1.49 19.72
CA LEU A 141 1.87 0.74 19.41
C LEU A 141 3.06 1.70 19.32
N THR A 142 4.09 1.48 20.13
CA THR A 142 5.37 2.17 20.01
C THR A 142 6.37 1.28 19.27
N VAL A 143 6.97 1.79 18.20
CA VAL A 143 8.03 1.12 17.43
C VAL A 143 9.36 1.84 17.67
N SER A 144 10.38 1.08 17.99
CA SER A 144 11.72 1.59 18.33
C SER A 144 12.80 0.59 17.96
N GLY A 145 14.08 1.00 18.04
CA GLY A 145 15.19 0.08 17.84
C GLY A 145 15.21 -0.57 16.44
N LEU A 146 14.70 0.14 15.44
CA LEU A 146 14.70 -0.30 14.05
C LEU A 146 16.14 -0.54 13.58
N ARG A 147 16.38 -1.74 13.06
CA ARG A 147 17.62 -2.14 12.39
C ARG A 147 17.28 -2.53 10.96
N GLY A 148 18.24 -2.39 10.05
CA GLY A 148 18.06 -2.90 8.71
C GLY A 148 19.33 -2.93 7.90
N HIS A 149 19.27 -3.65 6.79
CA HIS A 149 20.29 -3.63 5.75
C HIS A 149 20.07 -2.42 4.85
N LEU A 150 21.06 -1.54 4.82
CA LEU A 150 21.15 -0.50 3.83
C LEU A 150 21.35 -1.12 2.44
N PRO A 151 20.77 -0.50 1.40
CA PRO A 151 21.04 -0.93 0.03
C PRO A 151 22.53 -0.77 -0.30
N GLY A 152 23.02 -1.58 -1.23
CA GLY A 152 24.42 -1.57 -1.61
C GLY A 152 24.91 -0.22 -2.13
N LYS A 153 26.23 0.01 -2.09
CA LYS A 153 26.86 1.32 -2.39
C LYS A 153 26.52 1.91 -3.76
N ARG A 154 26.08 1.08 -4.71
CA ARG A 154 25.72 1.47 -6.09
C ARG A 154 24.22 1.63 -6.31
N TRP A 155 23.39 1.48 -5.27
CA TRP A 155 21.98 1.78 -5.37
C TRP A 155 21.74 3.24 -5.74
N GLY A 156 20.80 3.51 -6.65
CA GLY A 156 20.56 4.87 -7.12
C GLY A 156 21.59 5.39 -8.12
N GLN A 157 22.68 4.65 -8.38
CA GLN A 157 23.73 5.10 -9.30
C GLN A 157 23.51 4.57 -10.72
N PRO A 158 23.71 5.39 -11.75
CA PRO A 158 23.64 4.92 -13.12
C PRO A 158 24.73 3.88 -13.39
N GLY A 159 24.31 2.75 -13.96
CA GLY A 159 25.21 1.74 -14.50
C GLY A 159 26.04 2.26 -15.68
N PRO A 160 27.07 1.52 -16.12
CA PRO A 160 27.96 1.91 -17.23
C PRO A 160 27.22 2.29 -18.53
N ASP A 161 26.03 1.75 -18.76
CA ASP A 161 25.21 2.02 -19.95
C ASP A 161 24.24 3.21 -19.80
N LYS A 162 24.25 3.95 -18.67
CA LYS A 162 23.32 5.06 -18.36
C LYS A 162 21.82 4.69 -18.38
N GLU A 163 21.49 3.41 -18.46
CA GLU A 163 20.10 2.93 -18.56
C GLU A 163 19.40 2.77 -17.20
N CYS A 164 20.15 2.63 -16.11
CA CYS A 164 19.62 2.53 -14.75
C CYS A 164 19.44 3.93 -14.15
N ARG A 165 18.19 4.34 -13.94
CA ARG A 165 17.80 5.59 -13.24
C ARG A 165 17.05 5.21 -11.97
N CYS A 166 17.78 4.57 -11.07
CA CYS A 166 17.25 4.20 -9.77
C CYS A 166 17.09 5.48 -8.92
N PRO A 167 16.16 5.50 -7.96
CA PRO A 167 15.86 6.69 -7.15
C PRO A 167 17.10 7.21 -6.39
N PRO A 168 17.07 8.47 -5.91
CA PRO A 168 18.22 9.13 -5.29
C PRO A 168 18.91 8.28 -4.22
N GLY A 169 20.23 8.46 -4.10
CA GLY A 169 21.10 7.67 -3.22
C GLY A 169 20.62 7.65 -1.78
N GLY A 170 19.97 6.55 -1.39
CA GLY A 170 19.37 6.33 -0.08
C GLY A 170 18.26 5.29 -0.11
N GLY A 171 18.42 4.25 -0.95
CA GLY A 171 17.40 3.28 -1.33
C GLY A 171 16.67 2.55 -0.21
N PRO A 172 15.77 1.61 -0.55
CA PRO A 172 14.92 0.97 0.43
C PRO A 172 15.79 0.28 1.46
N ILE A 173 15.47 0.51 2.72
CA ILE A 173 16.21 -0.11 3.79
C ILE A 173 15.40 -1.32 4.25
N VAL A 174 16.01 -2.50 4.18
CA VAL A 174 15.34 -3.76 4.51
C VAL A 174 15.39 -3.96 6.02
N PRO A 175 14.27 -3.92 6.75
CA PRO A 175 14.27 -4.08 8.20
C PRO A 175 14.78 -5.47 8.59
N THR A 176 15.61 -5.55 9.64
CA THR A 176 16.18 -6.78 10.23
C THR A 176 15.99 -6.88 11.74
N GLY A 177 15.31 -5.90 12.33
CA GLY A 177 14.98 -5.94 13.74
C GLY A 177 14.22 -4.71 14.17
N LEU A 178 13.39 -4.88 15.20
CA LEU A 178 12.62 -3.81 15.80
C LEU A 178 12.11 -4.21 17.18
N THR A 179 11.75 -3.21 17.97
CA THR A 179 11.03 -3.37 19.24
C THR A 179 9.65 -2.76 19.08
N MET A 180 8.62 -3.57 19.34
CA MET A 180 7.23 -3.13 19.45
C MET A 180 6.82 -3.12 20.93
N ALA A 181 6.20 -2.06 21.40
CA ALA A 181 5.55 -2.01 22.70
C ALA A 181 4.09 -1.62 22.52
N TRP A 182 3.17 -2.49 22.96
CA TRP A 182 1.73 -2.26 22.89
C TRP A 182 1.19 -1.85 24.25
N ALA A 183 0.52 -0.71 24.28
CA ALA A 183 -0.22 -0.22 25.43
C ALA A 183 -1.73 -0.28 25.11
N PRO A 184 -2.45 -1.34 25.56
CA PRO A 184 -3.88 -1.47 25.30
C PRO A 184 -4.68 -0.38 26.03
N ASN A 185 -5.76 0.08 25.40
CA ASN A 185 -6.69 1.05 25.98
C ASN A 185 -8.15 0.60 25.77
N PRO A 186 -8.85 0.12 26.81
CA PRO A 186 -8.39 -0.07 28.18
C PRO A 186 -7.47 -1.29 28.35
N ALA A 187 -6.81 -1.39 29.51
CA ALA A 187 -6.19 -2.64 29.95
C ALA A 187 -7.23 -3.78 29.99
N PHE A 188 -6.82 -5.00 29.66
CA PHE A 188 -7.74 -6.14 29.50
C PHE A 188 -7.47 -7.29 30.47
N VAL A 189 -8.52 -8.06 30.78
CA VAL A 189 -8.44 -9.32 31.53
C VAL A 189 -8.33 -10.51 30.59
N GLY A 190 -7.77 -11.62 31.07
CA GLY A 190 -7.75 -12.87 30.32
C GLY A 190 -6.59 -12.98 29.34
N LEU A 191 -6.70 -13.93 28.41
CA LEU A 191 -5.58 -14.33 27.56
C LEU A 191 -5.27 -13.31 26.46
N HIS A 192 -6.30 -12.80 25.80
CA HIS A 192 -6.17 -11.94 24.61
C HIS A 192 -6.87 -10.60 24.82
N GLY A 193 -6.22 -9.55 24.31
CA GLY A 193 -6.83 -8.22 24.17
C GLY A 193 -7.54 -8.09 22.81
N GLU A 194 -8.21 -6.97 22.60
CA GLU A 194 -8.79 -6.66 21.29
C GLU A 194 -7.69 -6.43 20.24
N LEU A 195 -7.91 -6.94 19.02
CA LEU A 195 -7.02 -6.67 17.88
C LEU A 195 -7.17 -5.21 17.42
N PRO A 196 -6.12 -4.58 16.88
CA PRO A 196 -6.22 -3.30 16.19
C PRO A 196 -7.35 -3.31 15.19
N PHE A 197 -8.26 -2.36 15.33
CA PHE A 197 -9.49 -2.25 14.54
C PHE A 197 -10.42 -3.48 14.49
N ALA A 198 -10.14 -4.52 15.28
CA ALA A 198 -10.66 -5.89 15.14
C ALA A 198 -10.23 -6.62 13.85
N ASP A 199 -9.23 -6.10 13.14
CA ASP A 199 -8.62 -6.54 11.89
C ASP A 199 -7.70 -5.38 11.45
N PRO A 200 -6.36 -5.46 11.50
CA PRO A 200 -5.50 -6.65 11.38
C PRO A 200 -4.68 -7.00 12.64
N TRP A 201 -3.68 -7.89 12.52
CA TRP A 201 -2.64 -8.14 13.53
C TRP A 201 -1.80 -6.89 13.87
N TRP A 202 -1.22 -6.82 15.08
CA TRP A 202 -0.41 -5.68 15.54
C TRP A 202 0.81 -5.40 14.68
N LYS A 203 1.41 -6.45 14.11
CA LYS A 203 2.54 -6.29 13.17
C LYS A 203 2.20 -5.37 11.99
N ILE A 204 0.94 -5.29 11.55
CA ILE A 204 0.56 -4.43 10.42
C ILE A 204 0.68 -2.96 10.77
N LEU A 205 0.39 -2.58 12.01
CA LEU A 205 0.67 -1.23 12.49
C LEU A 205 2.19 -0.93 12.43
N ALA A 206 3.05 -1.91 12.75
CA ALA A 206 4.49 -1.74 12.63
C ALA A 206 4.95 -1.61 11.16
N ILE A 207 4.33 -2.35 10.23
CA ILE A 207 4.60 -2.21 8.79
C ILE A 207 4.16 -0.83 8.30
N ILE A 208 2.97 -0.36 8.70
CA ILE A 208 2.46 0.98 8.37
C ILE A 208 3.46 2.04 8.83
N VAL A 209 3.95 1.95 10.07
CA VAL A 209 4.98 2.86 10.60
C VAL A 209 6.25 2.83 9.74
N ALA A 210 6.75 1.64 9.36
CA ALA A 210 7.95 1.50 8.53
C ALA A 210 7.76 2.13 7.13
N ILE A 211 6.61 1.88 6.50
CA ILE A 211 6.25 2.45 5.20
C ILE A 211 6.12 3.98 5.31
N ILE A 212 5.43 4.50 6.32
CA ILE A 212 5.30 5.95 6.54
C ILE A 212 6.67 6.60 6.73
N ALA A 213 7.54 6.02 7.55
CA ALA A 213 8.89 6.53 7.76
C ALA A 213 9.66 6.65 6.42
N ALA A 214 9.56 5.63 5.57
CA ALA A 214 10.16 5.66 4.23
C ALA A 214 9.49 6.69 3.30
N LEU A 215 8.15 6.73 3.25
CA LEU A 215 7.40 7.63 2.38
C LEU A 215 7.61 9.10 2.77
N VAL A 216 7.63 9.44 4.06
CA VAL A 216 7.91 10.81 4.54
C VAL A 216 9.31 11.24 4.10
N ALA A 217 10.31 10.36 4.19
CA ALA A 217 11.66 10.65 3.73
C ALA A 217 11.71 10.89 2.20
N ILE A 218 10.99 10.08 1.42
CA ILE A 218 10.86 10.20 -0.04
C ILE A 218 10.17 11.53 -0.40
N ILE A 219 9.06 11.86 0.26
CA ILE A 219 8.31 13.11 0.04
C ILE A 219 9.15 14.33 0.44
N ALA A 220 9.88 14.27 1.55
CA ALA A 220 10.78 15.35 1.96
C ALA A 220 11.92 15.57 0.95
N ALA A 221 12.49 14.48 0.40
CA ALA A 221 13.47 14.56 -0.69
C ALA A 221 12.86 15.16 -1.96
N ALA A 222 11.63 14.78 -2.32
CA ALA A 222 10.88 15.33 -3.45
C ALA A 222 10.68 16.84 -3.38
N LEU A 223 10.55 17.37 -2.17
CA LEU A 223 10.34 18.79 -1.90
C LEU A 223 11.66 19.57 -1.69
N GLY A 224 12.81 18.91 -1.83
CA GLY A 224 14.14 19.53 -1.72
C GLY A 224 14.60 19.80 -0.29
N ALA A 225 14.01 19.13 0.72
CA ALA A 225 14.19 19.45 2.13
C ALA A 225 15.07 18.46 2.94
N GLY A 226 15.56 17.35 2.37
CA GLY A 226 16.43 16.43 3.13
C GLY A 226 16.83 15.14 2.41
N ALA A 227 17.82 14.45 2.99
CA ALA A 227 18.27 13.11 2.58
C ALA A 227 17.49 12.02 3.34
N ALA A 228 17.17 10.91 2.69
CA ALA A 228 16.43 9.79 3.28
C ALA A 228 17.36 8.87 4.11
N ASN A 229 17.00 8.61 5.37
CA ASN A 229 17.59 7.58 6.24
C ASN A 229 16.53 7.11 7.24
N PHE A 230 16.68 5.90 7.80
CA PHE A 230 15.77 5.34 8.82
C PHE A 230 15.61 6.16 10.11
N SER A 231 16.48 7.16 10.33
CA SER A 231 16.40 8.08 11.46
C SER A 231 16.08 9.52 11.04
N VAL A 232 15.61 9.73 9.81
CA VAL A 232 15.23 11.06 9.36
C VAL A 232 13.79 11.30 9.79
N GLY A 233 13.67 11.96 10.94
CA GLY A 233 12.55 12.86 11.13
C GLY A 233 12.56 13.88 9.99
N GLY A 234 11.43 14.01 9.29
CA GLY A 234 11.09 15.32 8.74
C GLY A 234 11.07 16.33 9.88
N GLY A 235 11.28 17.61 9.60
CA GLY A 235 11.04 18.63 10.63
C GLY A 235 9.58 18.52 11.08
N PHE A 236 9.34 18.02 12.29
CA PHE A 236 8.04 17.98 12.95
C PHE A 236 8.11 18.97 14.12
N ASP A 237 7.27 19.99 14.11
CA ASP A 237 7.04 20.80 15.31
C ASP A 237 6.15 19.99 16.27
N GLU A 238 6.60 19.84 17.52
CA GLU A 238 5.91 19.07 18.57
C GLU A 238 4.54 19.68 18.95
N ASN A 239 4.22 20.91 18.52
CA ASN A 239 2.96 21.58 18.83
C ASN A 239 2.05 21.83 17.61
N GLU A 240 2.49 21.49 16.39
CA GLU A 240 1.66 21.58 15.17
C GLU A 240 2.03 20.45 14.18
N PRO A 241 1.04 19.74 13.59
CA PRO A 241 1.32 18.73 12.56
C PRO A 241 1.83 19.42 11.29
N SER A 242 3.15 19.54 11.16
CA SER A 242 3.78 20.32 10.09
C SER A 242 4.70 19.48 9.21
N VAL A 243 4.10 18.70 8.30
CA VAL A 243 4.64 18.70 6.93
C VAL A 243 4.13 20.01 6.31
N THR A 244 5.00 21.02 6.24
CA THR A 244 4.69 22.28 5.57
C THR A 244 4.63 22.03 4.06
N CYS A 245 3.51 21.47 3.60
CA CYS A 245 3.22 21.23 2.20
C CYS A 245 3.02 22.59 1.50
N CYS A 246 3.96 22.99 0.65
CA CYS A 246 3.65 23.96 -0.39
C CYS A 246 2.57 23.39 -1.31
N SER A 247 1.65 24.23 -1.78
CA SER A 247 0.55 23.84 -2.65
C SER A 247 1.05 23.05 -3.86
N LEU A 248 0.40 21.90 -4.13
CA LEU A 248 0.66 20.94 -5.20
C LEU A 248 0.40 21.49 -6.62
N GLU A 249 0.61 22.78 -6.89
CA GLU A 249 0.51 23.32 -8.24
C GLU A 249 1.58 22.75 -9.21
N GLY A 250 2.52 21.95 -8.71
CA GLY A 250 3.55 21.24 -9.48
C GLY A 250 3.46 19.71 -9.51
N ALA A 251 2.62 19.06 -8.70
CA ALA A 251 2.52 17.58 -8.68
C ALA A 251 1.69 17.02 -9.86
N ALA A 252 1.18 17.90 -10.72
CA ALA A 252 0.66 17.55 -12.02
C ALA A 252 1.81 17.24 -13.00
N ALA A 253 2.34 16.03 -12.81
CA ALA A 253 3.29 15.29 -13.63
C ALA A 253 4.72 15.83 -13.66
N GLY A 254 5.66 15.01 -13.18
CA GLY A 254 7.07 15.39 -13.10
C GLY A 254 8.00 14.32 -12.58
N GLU A 255 7.81 13.76 -11.38
CA GLU A 255 8.88 12.97 -10.75
C GLU A 255 8.40 11.63 -10.15
N PRO A 256 8.35 10.55 -10.96
CA PRO A 256 7.89 9.20 -10.56
C PRO A 256 9.03 8.31 -10.03
N GLU A 257 10.24 8.85 -9.88
CA GLU A 257 11.32 8.18 -9.14
C GLU A 257 10.88 7.87 -7.69
N PHE A 258 9.96 8.68 -7.15
CA PHE A 258 9.33 8.46 -5.85
C PHE A 258 8.39 7.24 -5.84
N THR A 259 7.69 6.94 -6.94
CA THR A 259 6.90 5.72 -7.11
C THR A 259 7.81 4.49 -6.99
N VAL A 260 8.93 4.46 -7.72
CA VAL A 260 9.89 3.34 -7.66
C VAL A 260 10.51 3.22 -6.26
N ALA A 261 10.91 4.34 -5.64
CA ALA A 261 11.46 4.36 -4.28
C ALA A 261 10.44 3.86 -3.25
N GLY A 262 9.19 4.30 -3.36
CA GLY A 262 8.10 3.87 -2.51
C GLY A 262 7.86 2.38 -2.66
N VAL A 263 7.73 1.87 -3.90
CA VAL A 263 7.48 0.44 -4.17
C VAL A 263 8.59 -0.39 -3.54
N ALA A 264 9.85 -0.01 -3.76
CA ALA A 264 10.98 -0.72 -3.19
C ALA A 264 10.95 -0.68 -1.65
N SER A 265 10.52 0.43 -1.05
CA SER A 265 10.39 0.58 0.41
C SER A 265 9.24 -0.25 0.98
N ALA A 266 8.13 -0.36 0.26
CA ALA A 266 7.00 -1.20 0.63
C ALA A 266 7.36 -2.69 0.56
N ILE A 267 8.04 -3.13 -0.51
CA ILE A 267 8.58 -4.50 -0.64
C ILE A 267 9.54 -4.80 0.51
N ALA A 268 10.48 -3.90 0.78
CA ALA A 268 11.43 -4.05 1.88
C ALA A 268 10.73 -4.15 3.25
N SER A 269 9.69 -3.34 3.49
CA SER A 269 8.90 -3.36 4.72
C SER A 269 8.08 -4.66 4.88
N GLY A 270 7.79 -5.35 3.77
CA GLY A 270 7.21 -6.69 3.77
C GLY A 270 8.04 -7.73 4.55
N ALA A 271 9.35 -7.52 4.72
CA ALA A 271 10.18 -8.39 5.55
C ALA A 271 9.68 -8.49 7.01
N ILE A 272 9.05 -7.42 7.53
CA ILE A 272 8.41 -7.44 8.86
C ILE A 272 7.21 -8.39 8.87
N ALA A 273 6.41 -8.42 7.80
CA ALA A 273 5.25 -9.31 7.71
C ALA A 273 5.66 -10.77 7.83
N VAL A 274 6.69 -11.15 7.08
CA VAL A 274 7.24 -12.51 7.05
C VAL A 274 7.90 -12.86 8.37
N ALA A 275 8.82 -12.03 8.88
CA ALA A 275 9.50 -12.30 10.15
C ALA A 275 8.52 -12.43 11.33
N CYS A 276 7.40 -11.70 11.30
CA CYS A 276 6.38 -11.76 12.33
C CYS A 276 5.25 -12.76 12.07
N SER A 277 5.25 -13.56 10.98
CA SER A 277 4.26 -14.60 10.63
C SER A 277 2.80 -14.13 10.44
N ASP A 278 2.13 -14.50 9.34
CA ASP A 278 0.74 -14.11 9.04
C ASP A 278 -0.33 -14.90 9.81
N ALA A 279 -0.01 -16.13 10.21
CA ALA A 279 -0.96 -16.99 10.91
C ALA A 279 -1.28 -16.46 12.32
N ALA A 280 -0.24 -16.07 13.06
CA ALA A 280 -0.35 -15.40 14.35
C ALA A 280 0.94 -14.60 14.61
N ASP A 281 0.78 -13.34 14.98
CA ASP A 281 1.94 -12.46 15.21
C ASP A 281 2.61 -12.71 16.57
N PRO A 282 3.79 -12.11 16.83
CA PRO A 282 4.53 -12.33 18.08
C PRO A 282 3.79 -11.85 19.33
N PHE A 283 2.86 -10.88 19.20
CA PHE A 283 1.99 -10.52 20.31
C PHE A 283 1.06 -11.67 20.60
N TRP A 284 0.24 -12.10 19.63
CA TRP A 284 -0.73 -13.18 19.83
C TRP A 284 -0.09 -14.46 20.42
N ARG A 285 1.03 -14.89 19.83
CA ARG A 285 1.76 -16.08 20.30
C ARG A 285 2.38 -15.89 21.68
N GLY A 286 2.88 -14.69 21.96
CA GLY A 286 3.36 -14.32 23.28
C GLY A 286 2.25 -14.34 24.33
N GLN A 287 1.04 -13.88 23.96
CA GLN A 287 -0.14 -13.89 24.81
C GLN A 287 -0.53 -15.31 25.21
N GLU A 288 -0.59 -16.24 24.24
CA GLU A 288 -0.88 -17.67 24.47
C GLU A 288 0.13 -18.33 25.41
N ALA A 289 1.42 -18.00 25.26
CA ALA A 289 2.49 -18.58 26.05
C ALA A 289 2.59 -17.98 27.47
N THR A 290 1.88 -16.89 27.78
CA THR A 290 2.01 -16.16 29.05
C THR A 290 0.66 -15.85 29.72
N PRO A 291 -0.25 -16.82 29.91
CA PRO A 291 -1.58 -16.56 30.45
C PRO A 291 -1.53 -15.83 31.80
N PRO A 292 -2.22 -14.69 31.97
CA PRO A 292 -2.19 -13.97 33.23
C PRO A 292 -3.07 -14.66 34.27
N PRO A 293 -2.80 -14.48 35.58
CA PRO A 293 -3.67 -15.00 36.62
C PRO A 293 -5.11 -14.44 36.51
N PRO A 294 -6.13 -15.19 36.95
CA PRO A 294 -7.51 -14.71 36.94
C PRO A 294 -7.68 -13.36 37.66
N GLY A 295 -8.35 -12.41 37.01
CA GLY A 295 -8.63 -11.07 37.56
C GLY A 295 -7.47 -10.07 37.49
N VAL A 296 -6.30 -10.48 37.00
CA VAL A 296 -5.16 -9.58 36.75
C VAL A 296 -5.29 -8.96 35.35
N LEU A 297 -5.02 -7.66 35.25
CA LEU A 297 -5.10 -6.92 33.99
C LEU A 297 -3.74 -6.88 33.29
N THR A 298 -3.73 -7.10 31.98
CA THR A 298 -2.60 -6.79 31.10
C THR A 298 -2.61 -5.30 30.78
N VAL A 299 -1.53 -4.60 31.12
CA VAL A 299 -1.41 -3.13 30.97
C VAL A 299 -0.41 -2.71 29.91
N ALA A 300 0.53 -3.58 29.57
CA ALA A 300 1.50 -3.35 28.51
C ALA A 300 2.09 -4.67 28.03
N GLU A 301 2.47 -4.71 26.76
CA GLU A 301 3.12 -5.84 26.12
C GLU A 301 4.30 -5.33 25.32
N ARG A 302 5.36 -6.13 25.19
CA ARG A 302 6.57 -5.75 24.47
C ARG A 302 7.14 -6.93 23.72
N VAL A 303 7.40 -6.74 22.44
CA VAL A 303 8.10 -7.67 21.55
C VAL A 303 9.41 -7.06 21.11
N VAL A 304 10.50 -7.79 21.27
CA VAL A 304 11.78 -7.49 20.62
C VAL A 304 12.01 -8.57 19.58
N ALA A 305 12.05 -8.20 18.31
CA ALA A 305 12.27 -9.11 17.20
C ALA A 305 13.58 -8.72 16.47
N GLU A 306 14.39 -9.72 16.17
CA GLU A 306 15.61 -9.61 15.37
C GLU A 306 15.62 -10.78 14.38
N TRP A 307 15.98 -10.53 13.13
CA TRP A 307 16.04 -11.57 12.12
C TRP A 307 17.18 -11.38 11.14
N VAL A 308 17.58 -12.49 10.53
CA VAL A 308 18.54 -12.54 9.43
C VAL A 308 17.77 -12.89 8.16
N MET A 309 17.94 -12.05 7.14
CA MET A 309 17.43 -12.36 5.80
C MET A 309 18.33 -13.45 5.20
N LEU A 310 17.74 -14.61 4.87
CA LEU A 310 18.48 -15.67 4.17
C LEU A 310 18.56 -15.36 2.67
N ASP A 311 17.53 -14.72 2.14
CA ASP A 311 17.40 -14.28 0.75
C ASP A 311 16.88 -12.82 0.69
N PRO A 312 17.16 -12.06 -0.39
CA PRO A 312 16.58 -10.73 -0.60
C PRO A 312 15.04 -10.78 -0.70
N PRO A 313 14.31 -9.80 -0.13
CA PRO A 313 12.86 -9.77 -0.22
C PRO A 313 12.43 -9.25 -1.60
N ASN A 314 11.92 -10.13 -2.46
CA ASN A 314 11.34 -9.79 -3.75
C ASN A 314 9.83 -10.02 -3.76
N ALA A 315 9.10 -9.17 -4.49
CA ALA A 315 7.65 -9.28 -4.65
C ALA A 315 7.27 -10.56 -5.39
N GLY A 316 6.29 -11.31 -4.87
CA GLY A 316 5.80 -12.55 -5.49
C GLY A 316 6.75 -13.75 -5.36
N GLU A 317 7.96 -13.59 -4.81
CA GLU A 317 8.92 -14.68 -4.68
C GLU A 317 8.98 -15.22 -3.24
N PRO A 318 9.16 -16.54 -3.05
CA PRO A 318 9.40 -17.10 -1.74
C PRO A 318 10.80 -16.68 -1.25
N TYR A 319 10.88 -16.20 -0.01
CA TYR A 319 12.13 -15.95 0.69
C TYR A 319 11.99 -16.32 2.17
N ALA A 320 13.10 -16.69 2.80
CA ALA A 320 13.10 -17.12 4.19
C ALA A 320 13.85 -16.15 5.11
N THR A 321 13.38 -16.09 6.37
CA THR A 321 14.00 -15.31 7.44
C THR A 321 14.20 -16.17 8.67
N ASP A 322 15.40 -16.14 9.25
CA ASP A 322 15.67 -16.73 10.57
C ASP A 322 15.37 -15.65 11.61
N VAL A 323 14.29 -15.81 12.36
CA VAL A 323 13.78 -14.83 13.31
C VAL A 323 13.92 -15.32 14.73
N LYS A 324 14.41 -14.43 15.59
CA LYS A 324 14.37 -14.56 17.04
C LYS A 324 13.54 -13.43 17.61
N TRP A 325 12.57 -13.76 18.43
CA TRP A 325 11.79 -12.76 19.14
C TRP A 325 11.59 -13.10 20.61
N THR A 326 11.42 -12.06 21.41
CA THR A 326 11.14 -12.15 22.85
C THR A 326 9.95 -11.27 23.17
N TYR A 327 8.96 -11.87 23.79
CA TYR A 327 7.74 -11.24 24.26
C TYR A 327 7.79 -11.05 25.78
N GLN A 328 7.27 -9.92 26.25
CA GLN A 328 7.10 -9.58 27.65
C GLN A 328 5.70 -9.02 27.87
N ARG A 329 5.01 -9.49 28.90
CA ARG A 329 3.69 -9.01 29.34
C ARG A 329 3.80 -8.42 30.74
N THR A 330 3.36 -7.18 30.88
CA THR A 330 3.29 -6.46 32.15
C THR A 330 1.85 -6.41 32.65
N THR A 331 1.68 -6.71 33.93
CA THR A 331 0.35 -6.84 34.54
C THR A 331 0.19 -6.00 35.82
N THR A 332 -1.06 -5.71 36.22
CA THR A 332 -1.36 -5.01 37.47
C THR A 332 -0.96 -5.77 38.73
N GLY A 333 -0.74 -7.09 38.63
CA GLY A 333 -0.24 -7.94 39.72
C GLY A 333 1.24 -7.74 40.04
N GLY A 334 1.94 -6.84 39.33
CA GLY A 334 3.37 -6.54 39.54
C GLY A 334 4.34 -7.55 38.92
N GLY A 335 3.83 -8.59 38.25
CA GLY A 335 4.64 -9.59 37.54
C GLY A 335 4.82 -9.24 36.07
N THR A 336 6.04 -9.47 35.56
CA THR A 336 6.34 -9.51 34.12
C THR A 336 6.45 -10.98 33.71
N LEU A 337 5.62 -11.40 32.76
CA LEU A 337 5.72 -12.72 32.13
C LEU A 337 6.53 -12.60 30.84
N GLY A 338 7.29 -13.63 30.48
CA GLY A 338 8.14 -13.60 29.30
C GLY A 338 8.10 -14.90 28.51
N TYR A 339 8.31 -14.79 27.21
CA TYR A 339 8.39 -15.90 26.28
C TYR A 339 9.37 -15.57 25.15
N SER A 340 10.10 -16.54 24.63
CA SER A 340 11.07 -16.34 23.55
C SER A 340 11.05 -17.51 22.58
N VAL A 341 11.20 -17.21 21.29
CA VAL A 341 11.23 -18.19 20.20
C VAL A 341 12.37 -17.85 19.25
N SER A 342 12.93 -18.89 18.63
CA SER A 342 13.78 -18.81 17.44
C SER A 342 13.22 -19.78 16.41
N GLU A 343 13.00 -19.32 15.19
CA GLU A 343 12.33 -20.09 14.14
C GLU A 343 12.67 -19.55 12.75
N ILE A 344 12.37 -20.33 11.73
CA ILE A 344 12.46 -19.87 10.34
C ILE A 344 11.04 -19.60 9.85
N GLN A 345 10.83 -18.39 9.33
CA GLN A 345 9.60 -18.01 8.63
C GLN A 345 9.86 -17.93 7.13
N THR A 346 8.82 -18.13 6.33
CA THR A 346 8.89 -18.04 4.87
C THR A 346 7.77 -17.17 4.38
N ASN A 347 8.07 -16.33 3.38
CA ASN A 347 7.06 -15.50 2.73
C ASN A 347 5.96 -16.38 2.13
N VAL A 348 4.71 -16.06 2.43
CA VAL A 348 3.53 -16.72 1.84
C VAL A 348 2.83 -15.84 0.81
N HIS A 349 3.24 -14.58 0.66
CA HIS A 349 2.75 -13.69 -0.39
C HIS A 349 3.52 -13.93 -1.69
N THR A 350 3.34 -15.13 -2.24
CA THR A 350 3.95 -15.59 -3.50
C THR A 350 2.97 -15.51 -4.66
N ALA A 351 3.51 -15.37 -5.87
CA ALA A 351 2.73 -15.32 -7.09
C ALA A 351 3.50 -15.96 -8.26
N GLY A 352 2.73 -16.35 -9.26
CA GLY A 352 3.23 -16.88 -10.52
C GLY A 352 3.74 -15.81 -11.49
N PRO A 353 4.02 -16.19 -12.74
CA PRO A 353 4.55 -15.29 -13.75
C PRO A 353 3.57 -14.15 -14.10
N VAL A 354 4.13 -13.08 -14.67
CA VAL A 354 3.38 -11.98 -15.26
C VAL A 354 3.47 -12.05 -16.77
N GLU A 355 2.32 -12.21 -17.45
CA GLU A 355 2.24 -12.11 -18.91
C GLU A 355 1.90 -10.67 -19.31
N VAL A 356 2.58 -10.13 -20.32
CA VAL A 356 2.39 -8.74 -20.76
C VAL A 356 2.12 -8.69 -22.25
N GLU A 357 1.04 -8.00 -22.63
CA GLU A 357 0.71 -7.68 -24.01
C GLU A 357 0.78 -6.16 -24.20
N ALA A 358 1.70 -5.69 -25.05
CA ALA A 358 1.80 -4.31 -25.46
C ALA A 358 2.15 -4.21 -26.96
N PRO A 359 1.62 -3.22 -27.70
CA PRO A 359 2.01 -3.01 -29.09
C PRO A 359 3.50 -2.68 -29.21
N GLN A 360 4.19 -3.26 -30.19
CA GLN A 360 5.60 -2.95 -30.42
C GLN A 360 5.84 -1.54 -30.99
N VAL A 361 4.89 -1.05 -31.79
CA VAL A 361 4.96 0.26 -32.46
C VAL A 361 3.62 0.95 -32.37
N VAL A 362 3.63 2.24 -32.02
CA VAL A 362 2.43 3.10 -31.94
C VAL A 362 2.72 4.42 -32.64
N GLN A 363 1.76 4.94 -33.39
CA GLN A 363 1.87 6.27 -34.00
C GLN A 363 1.81 7.35 -32.92
N ALA A 364 2.57 8.43 -33.07
CA ALA A 364 2.46 9.58 -32.18
C ALA A 364 1.00 10.02 -31.98
N PHE A 365 0.66 10.38 -30.74
CA PHE A 365 -0.68 10.77 -30.30
C PHE A 365 -1.73 9.65 -30.25
N SER A 366 -1.44 8.44 -30.71
CA SER A 366 -2.25 7.26 -30.37
C SER A 366 -1.99 6.83 -28.92
N PRO A 367 -2.98 6.30 -28.19
CA PRO A 367 -2.79 5.90 -26.81
C PRO A 367 -1.80 4.73 -26.71
N LEU A 368 -0.85 4.80 -25.77
CA LEU A 368 -0.12 3.61 -25.35
C LEU A 368 -1.07 2.71 -24.58
N ARG A 369 -1.00 1.40 -24.81
CA ARG A 369 -1.86 0.41 -24.18
C ARG A 369 -1.02 -0.74 -23.66
N VAL A 370 -1.38 -1.25 -22.51
CA VAL A 370 -0.81 -2.46 -21.93
C VAL A 370 -1.91 -3.31 -21.34
N ARG A 371 -1.78 -4.62 -21.49
CA ARG A 371 -2.54 -5.62 -20.76
C ARG A 371 -1.58 -6.51 -20.01
N ALA A 372 -1.97 -6.90 -18.81
CA ALA A 372 -1.19 -7.74 -17.95
C ALA A 372 -2.08 -8.87 -17.39
N LYS A 373 -1.53 -10.07 -17.32
CA LYS A 373 -2.12 -11.16 -16.55
C LYS A 373 -1.16 -11.51 -15.42
N PHE A 374 -1.70 -11.59 -14.22
CA PHE A 374 -0.96 -11.95 -13.03
C PHE A 374 -1.40 -13.35 -12.62
N HIS A 375 -0.44 -14.28 -12.52
CA HIS A 375 -0.72 -15.65 -12.13
C HIS A 375 -0.52 -15.83 -10.63
N ARG A 376 -1.29 -16.74 -10.03
CA ARG A 376 -1.04 -17.32 -8.71
C ARG A 376 -0.06 -18.48 -8.85
N ASP A 377 0.41 -19.01 -7.73
CA ASP A 377 1.36 -20.15 -7.73
C ASP A 377 0.78 -21.43 -8.35
N ASP A 378 -0.55 -21.58 -8.32
CA ASP A 378 -1.28 -22.69 -8.94
C ASP A 378 -1.61 -22.45 -10.42
N ASP A 379 -1.02 -21.42 -11.03
CA ASP A 379 -1.22 -20.98 -12.42
C ASP A 379 -2.62 -20.42 -12.73
N THR A 380 -3.48 -20.27 -11.72
CA THR A 380 -4.75 -19.55 -11.88
C THR A 380 -4.53 -18.04 -11.93
N LEU A 381 -5.43 -17.31 -12.58
CA LEU A 381 -5.30 -15.85 -12.70
C LEU A 381 -5.86 -15.15 -11.46
N PHE A 382 -5.17 -14.10 -11.02
CA PHE A 382 -5.83 -13.02 -10.31
C PHE A 382 -6.86 -12.37 -11.23
N HIS A 383 -8.01 -12.00 -10.70
CA HIS A 383 -9.09 -11.40 -11.48
C HIS A 383 -9.84 -10.30 -10.72
N GLY A 384 -10.40 -9.36 -11.47
CA GLY A 384 -11.26 -8.29 -10.97
C GLY A 384 -10.64 -7.57 -9.78
N THR A 385 -11.30 -7.67 -8.63
CA THR A 385 -10.94 -6.95 -7.41
C THR A 385 -9.77 -7.53 -6.63
N ASP A 386 -9.19 -8.66 -7.06
CA ASP A 386 -8.12 -9.32 -6.31
C ASP A 386 -6.86 -8.44 -6.17
N LEU A 387 -6.63 -7.54 -7.13
CA LEU A 387 -5.44 -6.71 -7.20
C LEU A 387 -5.76 -5.23 -7.29
N TYR A 388 -4.95 -4.45 -6.60
CA TYR A 388 -4.69 -3.06 -6.95
C TYR A 388 -3.43 -3.04 -7.81
N SER A 389 -3.57 -2.72 -9.10
CA SER A 389 -2.44 -2.77 -10.04
C SER A 389 -2.30 -1.49 -10.86
N PHE A 390 -1.07 -1.22 -11.27
CA PHE A 390 -0.73 -0.05 -12.07
C PHE A 390 0.50 -0.31 -12.95
N ALA A 391 0.60 0.44 -14.03
CA ALA A 391 1.76 0.51 -14.90
C ALA A 391 2.43 1.88 -14.81
N ILE A 392 3.75 1.87 -14.93
CA ILE A 392 4.55 3.06 -15.18
C ILE A 392 4.98 3.04 -16.65
N PHE A 393 4.49 4.00 -17.43
CA PHE A 393 5.00 4.28 -18.77
C PHE A 393 6.13 5.29 -18.67
N GLN A 394 7.36 4.88 -18.98
CA GLN A 394 8.53 5.74 -19.04
C GLN A 394 8.75 6.24 -20.47
N ALA A 395 8.77 7.56 -20.63
CA ALA A 395 9.11 8.22 -21.87
C ALA A 395 10.59 8.01 -22.23
N PRO A 396 10.99 8.22 -23.49
CA PRO A 396 12.36 7.96 -23.96
C PRO A 396 13.44 8.74 -23.21
N GLN A 397 13.11 9.93 -22.69
CA GLN A 397 14.01 10.76 -21.88
C GLN A 397 13.85 10.56 -20.37
N GLY A 398 13.01 9.61 -19.94
CA GLY A 398 12.90 9.13 -18.56
C GLY A 398 11.74 9.71 -17.75
N LEU A 399 10.94 10.64 -18.27
CA LEU A 399 9.73 11.08 -17.59
C LEU A 399 8.72 9.93 -17.53
N ASN A 400 8.20 9.61 -16.34
CA ASN A 400 7.25 8.51 -16.21
C ASN A 400 5.80 8.96 -15.97
N PHE A 401 4.87 8.06 -16.28
CA PHE A 401 3.43 8.26 -16.15
C PHE A 401 2.81 7.03 -15.50
N VAL A 402 2.19 7.21 -14.34
CA VAL A 402 1.49 6.14 -13.64
C VAL A 402 0.06 6.02 -14.20
N VAL A 403 -0.33 4.79 -14.54
CA VAL A 403 -1.62 4.46 -15.12
C VAL A 403 -2.19 3.26 -14.36
N PRO A 404 -3.39 3.35 -13.78
CA PRO A 404 -4.02 2.19 -13.14
C PRO A 404 -4.30 1.10 -14.18
N LEU A 405 -4.22 -0.16 -13.76
CA LEU A 405 -4.67 -1.31 -14.54
C LEU A 405 -5.94 -1.86 -13.87
N THR A 406 -6.99 -2.10 -14.66
CA THR A 406 -8.27 -2.62 -14.16
C THR A 406 -8.74 -3.80 -15.02
N ASP A 407 -9.44 -4.75 -14.39
CA ASP A 407 -10.12 -5.90 -15.01
C ASP A 407 -11.64 -5.69 -14.85
N ASP A 408 -12.16 -4.69 -15.56
CA ASP A 408 -13.52 -4.16 -15.45
C ASP A 408 -14.34 -4.25 -16.75
N GLY A 409 -13.76 -4.78 -17.82
CA GLY A 409 -14.35 -4.88 -19.16
C GLY A 409 -14.62 -3.52 -19.82
N LEU A 410 -13.97 -2.45 -19.36
CA LEU A 410 -14.14 -1.11 -19.92
C LEU A 410 -12.98 -0.71 -20.84
N GLY A 411 -13.29 0.19 -21.78
CA GLY A 411 -12.29 0.76 -22.67
C GLY A 411 -11.66 -0.28 -23.59
N PHE A 412 -10.43 -0.68 -23.28
CA PHE A 412 -9.63 -1.63 -24.07
C PHE A 412 -9.38 -2.95 -23.33
N ASP A 413 -9.97 -3.10 -22.15
CA ASP A 413 -10.06 -4.36 -21.43
C ASP A 413 -10.97 -5.35 -22.19
N PRO A 414 -10.52 -6.58 -22.53
CA PRO A 414 -11.32 -7.52 -23.32
C PRO A 414 -12.60 -8.03 -22.64
N GLY A 415 -12.65 -8.06 -21.32
CA GLY A 415 -13.75 -8.64 -20.56
C GLY A 415 -13.69 -8.19 -19.10
N ALA A 416 -14.79 -8.38 -18.37
CA ALA A 416 -14.85 -8.05 -16.95
C ALA A 416 -14.60 -9.29 -16.09
N ASN A 417 -13.70 -9.20 -15.13
CA ASN A 417 -13.22 -10.30 -14.29
C ASN A 417 -12.69 -11.49 -15.10
N ASP A 418 -12.01 -11.23 -16.21
CA ASP A 418 -11.43 -12.29 -17.07
C ASP A 418 -9.93 -12.55 -16.77
N GLY A 419 -9.38 -11.84 -15.78
CA GLY A 419 -7.99 -11.93 -15.35
C GLY A 419 -7.02 -11.09 -16.19
N VAL A 420 -7.53 -10.26 -17.11
CA VAL A 420 -6.73 -9.33 -17.90
C VAL A 420 -6.83 -7.92 -17.32
N TYR A 421 -5.77 -7.45 -16.70
CA TYR A 421 -5.69 -6.09 -16.17
C TYR A 421 -5.18 -5.13 -17.26
N ALA A 422 -5.98 -4.12 -17.60
CA ALA A 422 -5.75 -3.28 -18.76
C ALA A 422 -5.45 -1.82 -18.35
N GLY A 423 -4.37 -1.22 -18.88
CA GLY A 423 -4.01 0.22 -18.74
C GLY A 423 -3.79 0.95 -20.06
N SER A 424 -4.16 2.23 -20.14
CA SER A 424 -3.80 3.08 -21.29
C SER A 424 -3.39 4.50 -20.92
N LEU A 425 -2.38 5.01 -21.65
CA LEU A 425 -1.90 6.38 -21.56
C LEU A 425 -2.25 7.15 -22.85
N PRO A 426 -3.20 8.11 -22.80
CA PRO A 426 -3.44 9.01 -23.91
C PRO A 426 -2.22 9.91 -24.16
N LEU A 427 -1.51 9.67 -25.26
CA LEU A 427 -0.26 10.36 -25.59
C LEU A 427 -0.44 11.88 -25.75
N GLU A 428 -1.60 12.36 -26.20
CA GLU A 428 -1.89 13.80 -26.25
C GLU A 428 -1.80 14.48 -24.88
N ARG A 429 -2.27 13.81 -23.83
CA ARG A 429 -2.21 14.31 -22.44
C ARG A 429 -0.78 14.26 -21.92
N ALA A 430 -0.09 13.15 -22.17
CA ALA A 430 1.32 12.98 -21.80
C ALA A 430 2.22 14.02 -22.48
N TYR A 431 1.96 14.33 -23.76
CA TYR A 431 2.73 15.30 -24.54
C TYR A 431 2.74 16.69 -23.92
N ARG A 432 1.60 17.18 -23.42
CA ARG A 432 1.53 18.49 -22.75
C ARG A 432 2.45 18.58 -21.56
N ILE A 433 2.64 17.48 -20.84
CA ILE A 433 3.55 17.39 -19.71
C ILE A 433 4.99 17.32 -20.22
N LEU A 434 5.28 16.42 -21.17
CA LEU A 434 6.62 16.28 -21.77
C LEU A 434 7.16 17.63 -22.27
N LEU A 435 6.32 18.45 -22.89
CA LEU A 435 6.67 19.80 -23.34
C LEU A 435 7.12 20.72 -22.20
N LYS A 436 6.49 20.65 -21.01
CA LYS A 436 6.92 21.44 -19.83
C LYS A 436 8.35 21.10 -19.42
N PHE A 437 8.75 19.83 -19.58
CA PHE A 437 10.09 19.33 -19.25
C PHE A 437 11.05 19.29 -20.45
N LYS A 438 10.66 19.87 -21.60
CA LYS A 438 11.46 19.88 -22.83
C LYS A 438 11.86 18.48 -23.33
N GLN A 439 11.01 17.47 -23.10
CA GLN A 439 11.18 16.09 -23.56
C GLN A 439 10.38 15.83 -24.83
N THR A 440 10.69 14.74 -25.55
CA THR A 440 9.96 14.36 -26.78
C THR A 440 9.05 13.17 -26.53
N ILE A 441 8.04 13.04 -27.39
CA ILE A 441 7.13 11.89 -27.38
C ILE A 441 7.67 10.72 -28.22
N TYR A 442 8.56 11.00 -29.17
CA TYR A 442 9.08 10.02 -30.13
C TYR A 442 10.23 9.21 -29.55
N GLY A 443 10.25 7.92 -29.87
CA GLY A 443 11.28 6.98 -29.44
C GLY A 443 10.73 5.84 -28.58
N MET A 444 11.62 5.14 -27.91
CA MET A 444 11.28 3.95 -27.15
C MET A 444 10.75 4.30 -25.75
N TRP A 445 9.51 3.92 -25.51
CA TRP A 445 8.87 3.97 -24.20
C TRP A 445 9.02 2.62 -23.50
N ARG A 446 9.27 2.63 -22.20
CA ARG A 446 9.37 1.41 -21.37
C ARG A 446 8.12 1.30 -20.50
N VAL A 447 7.67 0.08 -20.26
CA VAL A 447 6.50 -0.21 -19.42
C VAL A 447 6.95 -1.05 -18.23
N PHE A 448 6.63 -0.58 -17.03
CA PHE A 448 6.90 -1.27 -15.78
C PHE A 448 5.58 -1.62 -15.09
N LEU A 449 5.40 -2.86 -14.65
CA LEU A 449 4.16 -3.33 -14.06
C LEU A 449 4.30 -3.62 -12.57
N PHE A 450 3.24 -3.31 -11.82
CA PHE A 450 3.15 -3.50 -10.39
C PHE A 450 1.74 -3.96 -9.99
N ALA A 451 1.65 -4.85 -9.02
CA ALA A 451 0.39 -5.28 -8.44
C ALA A 451 0.53 -5.56 -6.95
N GLN A 452 -0.42 -5.05 -6.17
CA GLN A 452 -0.61 -5.36 -4.76
C GLN A 452 -1.88 -6.20 -4.60
N ASP A 453 -1.83 -7.20 -3.74
CA ASP A 453 -3.04 -7.92 -3.32
C ASP A 453 -3.98 -7.00 -2.53
N VAL A 454 -5.28 -7.28 -2.58
CA VAL A 454 -6.30 -6.53 -1.84
C VAL A 454 -6.87 -7.41 -0.75
N ASN A 455 -7.09 -6.85 0.44
CA ASN A 455 -7.81 -7.57 1.49
C ASN A 455 -9.29 -7.71 1.06
N LEU A 456 -9.68 -8.92 0.67
CA LEU A 456 -11.03 -9.28 0.24
C LEU A 456 -11.90 -9.83 1.38
N THR A 457 -11.46 -9.70 2.63
CA THR A 457 -12.19 -10.21 3.78
C THR A 457 -13.63 -9.68 3.81
N ALA A 458 -14.59 -10.60 3.82
CA ALA A 458 -16.00 -10.26 3.81
C ALA A 458 -16.40 -9.51 5.09
N PRO A 459 -17.28 -8.51 5.00
CA PRO A 459 -17.85 -7.86 6.18
C PRO A 459 -18.48 -8.89 7.14
N GLY A 460 -18.15 -8.80 8.43
CA GLY A 460 -18.66 -9.70 9.47
C GLY A 460 -17.83 -10.97 9.69
N THR A 461 -16.72 -11.16 8.95
CA THR A 461 -15.73 -12.20 9.26
C THR A 461 -15.21 -12.01 10.69
N PRO A 462 -15.07 -13.08 11.50
CA PRO A 462 -14.50 -12.99 12.85
C PRO A 462 -13.10 -12.34 12.84
N PRO A 463 -12.79 -11.46 13.80
CA PRO A 463 -11.52 -10.72 13.86
C PRO A 463 -10.27 -11.56 13.67
N GLU A 464 -10.20 -12.72 14.33
CA GLU A 464 -9.03 -13.59 14.33
C GLU A 464 -8.83 -14.33 13.00
N ILE A 465 -9.90 -14.46 12.21
CA ILE A 465 -9.85 -15.01 10.85
C ILE A 465 -9.52 -13.89 9.86
N ALA A 466 -10.13 -12.71 10.04
CA ALA A 466 -9.88 -11.53 9.23
C ALA A 466 -8.41 -11.12 9.26
N ALA A 467 -7.81 -11.08 10.45
CA ALA A 467 -6.43 -10.66 10.66
C ALA A 467 -5.38 -11.56 9.96
N GLN A 468 -5.74 -12.80 9.61
CA GLN A 468 -4.88 -13.71 8.84
C GLN A 468 -4.86 -13.38 7.33
N THR A 469 -5.84 -12.60 6.85
CA THR A 469 -5.96 -12.20 5.45
C THR A 469 -5.48 -10.77 5.32
N ILE A 470 -4.20 -10.60 5.03
CA ILE A 470 -3.56 -9.27 4.96
C ILE A 470 -3.43 -8.87 3.49
N GLY A 471 -3.93 -7.70 3.14
CA GLY A 471 -3.75 -7.11 1.81
C GLY A 471 -2.71 -5.98 1.79
N GLY A 472 -2.34 -5.54 0.59
CA GLY A 472 -1.39 -4.44 0.38
C GLY A 472 0.04 -4.87 0.16
N PHE A 473 0.31 -6.16 -0.02
CA PHE A 473 1.63 -6.64 -0.39
C PHE A 473 1.80 -6.72 -1.89
N PHE A 474 2.99 -6.37 -2.36
CA PHE A 474 3.33 -6.54 -3.76
C PHE A 474 3.46 -8.02 -4.10
N VAL A 475 2.55 -8.50 -4.94
CA VAL A 475 2.60 -9.84 -5.53
C VAL A 475 3.30 -9.83 -6.89
N ALA A 476 3.43 -8.65 -7.52
CA ALA A 476 4.25 -8.46 -8.70
C ALA A 476 4.92 -7.07 -8.69
N SER A 477 6.19 -7.02 -9.09
CA SER A 477 6.95 -5.78 -9.17
C SER A 477 7.96 -5.81 -10.31
N ALA A 478 8.19 -4.65 -10.93
CA ALA A 478 9.31 -4.44 -11.85
C ALA A 478 10.64 -4.18 -11.14
N VAL A 479 10.64 -4.09 -9.80
CA VAL A 479 11.81 -3.82 -8.96
C VAL A 479 12.22 -5.11 -8.27
N GLU A 480 13.49 -5.48 -8.42
CA GLU A 480 14.11 -6.56 -7.65
C GLU A 480 15.07 -5.94 -6.61
N ILE A 481 15.03 -6.46 -5.38
CA ILE A 481 15.94 -6.10 -4.30
C ILE A 481 17.11 -7.08 -4.31
N THR A 482 18.33 -6.57 -4.17
CA THR A 482 19.55 -7.39 -4.11
C THR A 482 20.45 -6.92 -2.96
N PHE A 483 21.12 -7.88 -2.32
CA PHE A 483 22.17 -7.63 -1.34
C PHE A 483 23.58 -7.59 -1.95
N ASP A 484 23.72 -7.76 -3.27
CA ASP A 484 24.99 -7.60 -3.97
C ASP A 484 25.33 -6.11 -4.16
N ASP A 485 26.32 -5.63 -3.40
CA ASP A 485 26.81 -4.25 -3.42
C ASP A 485 27.34 -3.77 -4.79
N SER A 486 27.61 -4.69 -5.72
CA SER A 486 28.16 -4.39 -7.05
C SER A 486 27.10 -4.15 -8.11
N LEU A 487 25.86 -4.58 -7.88
CA LEU A 487 24.75 -4.51 -8.83
C LEU A 487 23.89 -3.26 -8.57
N PRO A 488 23.44 -2.53 -9.61
CA PRO A 488 22.43 -1.49 -9.46
C PRO A 488 21.07 -2.13 -9.09
N CYS A 489 20.11 -1.32 -8.63
CA CYS A 489 18.72 -1.77 -8.54
C CYS A 489 18.20 -2.10 -9.95
N PRO A 490 17.83 -3.35 -10.26
CA PRO A 490 17.32 -3.72 -11.56
C PRO A 490 15.84 -3.36 -11.65
N LEU A 491 15.53 -2.10 -11.98
CA LEU A 491 14.21 -1.76 -12.48
C LEU A 491 14.10 -2.35 -13.90
N LYS A 492 13.36 -3.45 -14.05
CA LYS A 492 13.28 -4.25 -15.27
C LYS A 492 11.99 -3.96 -16.03
N ALA A 493 12.12 -3.41 -17.24
CA ALA A 493 10.95 -3.16 -18.09
C ALA A 493 10.34 -4.49 -18.55
N GLN A 494 9.04 -4.68 -18.31
CA GLN A 494 8.32 -5.86 -18.79
C GLN A 494 7.84 -5.70 -20.24
N ALA A 495 7.76 -4.48 -20.76
CA ALA A 495 7.53 -4.23 -22.19
C ALA A 495 8.20 -2.94 -22.67
N ALA A 496 8.33 -2.83 -24.00
CA ALA A 496 8.81 -1.63 -24.68
C ALA A 496 7.95 -1.32 -25.90
N ILE A 497 7.65 -0.04 -26.11
CA ILE A 497 6.78 0.46 -27.19
C ILE A 497 7.53 1.56 -27.95
N MET A 498 7.72 1.40 -29.26
CA MET A 498 8.30 2.43 -30.11
C MET A 498 7.22 3.41 -30.56
N VAL A 499 7.37 4.70 -30.23
CA VAL A 499 6.51 5.77 -30.75
C VAL A 499 7.16 6.43 -31.96
N VAL A 500 6.48 6.33 -33.11
CA VAL A 500 6.95 6.83 -34.42
C VAL A 500 6.16 8.02 -34.93
#